data_AF-A0A3M6A9B1-F1
#
_entry.id   AF-A0A3M6A9B1-F1
#
_cell.length_a   1.000
_cell.length_b   1.000
_cell.length_c   1.000
_cell.angle_alpha   90.00
_cell.angle_beta   90.00
_cell.angle_gamma   90.00
#
_symmetry.space_group_name_H-M   'P 1'
#
loop_
_entity.id
_entity.type
_entity.pdbx_description
1 polymer ?
#
loop_
_entity_poly.entity_id
_entity_poly.type
_entity_poly.pdbx_seq_one_letter_code
_entity_poly.pdbx_strand_id
1 'polypeptide(L)'
;MACGALCRIPRAVAGGDIANAGYRHGWRPGWLGQCLRWQVRGVLIFLRSVPEIVWALLFVRAVGLGPTAGVLAIAITYAGMLGKVYAEIFESVDQRPAHALLQSGSGRLAALAYGILPNAAAELTSYTVYRWECAVRASVVMGFVGAGGLGQQIDLSMRMFAGDEVASMLLTFLLLVLLADQLSRLLRRQFT
;
A
#
# COMPACT_ATOMS: atom_id res chain seq x y z
N MET A 1 -31.55 -29.48 16.61
CA MET A 1 -32.57 -28.42 16.83
C MET A 1 -31.85 -27.23 17.45
N ALA A 2 -31.70 -26.04 16.86
CA ALA A 2 -32.20 -25.49 15.61
C ALA A 2 -31.08 -24.62 15.01
N CYS A 3 -30.84 -24.85 13.74
CA CYS A 3 -30.08 -24.03 12.81
C CYS A 3 -31.07 -23.01 12.22
N GLY A 4 -30.70 -21.75 12.00
CA GLY A 4 -31.56 -20.89 11.18
C GLY A 4 -31.38 -19.39 11.25
N ALA A 5 -30.79 -18.86 10.17
CA ALA A 5 -31.23 -17.63 9.50
C ALA A 5 -30.95 -16.28 10.15
N LEU A 6 -29.82 -15.65 9.80
CA LEU A 6 -29.77 -14.22 9.46
C LEU A 6 -28.45 -13.86 8.78
N CYS A 7 -28.30 -14.31 7.53
CA CYS A 7 -27.38 -13.68 6.58
C CYS A 7 -28.01 -13.78 5.19
N ARG A 8 -28.90 -12.82 4.90
CA ARG A 8 -29.54 -12.65 3.60
C ARG A 8 -29.11 -11.29 3.06
N ILE A 9 -28.15 -11.30 2.15
CA ILE A 9 -27.89 -10.17 1.24
C ILE A 9 -28.08 -10.74 -0.18
N PRO A 10 -28.87 -10.07 -1.03
CA PRO A 10 -29.64 -10.72 -2.08
C PRO A 10 -28.81 -11.06 -3.32
N ARG A 11 -29.26 -12.11 -4.01
CA ARG A 11 -28.88 -12.47 -5.38
C ARG A 11 -29.66 -11.64 -6.40
N ALA A 12 -29.00 -11.44 -7.54
CA ALA A 12 -29.53 -11.27 -8.90
C ALA A 12 -29.74 -9.85 -9.42
N VAL A 13 -28.83 -9.43 -10.32
CA VAL A 13 -29.10 -9.04 -11.73
C VAL A 13 -27.80 -9.38 -12.50
N ALA A 14 -27.66 -10.56 -13.12
CA ALA A 14 -28.20 -11.01 -14.40
C ALA A 14 -27.58 -10.29 -15.61
N GLY A 15 -26.61 -10.95 -16.27
CA GLY A 15 -26.05 -10.51 -17.57
C GLY A 15 -24.67 -11.06 -17.94
N GLY A 16 -24.42 -12.38 -17.87
CA GLY A 16 -23.15 -12.97 -18.36
C GLY A 16 -22.91 -14.46 -18.07
N ASP A 17 -23.94 -15.22 -17.68
CA ASP A 17 -23.83 -16.52 -17.01
C ASP A 17 -23.70 -17.75 -17.93
N ILE A 18 -22.74 -17.76 -18.86
CA ILE A 18 -22.35 -19.01 -19.58
C ILE A 18 -20.85 -19.31 -19.58
N ALA A 19 -19.98 -18.41 -19.07
CA ALA A 19 -18.53 -18.66 -19.01
C ALA A 19 -17.99 -18.95 -17.60
N ASN A 20 -18.83 -18.91 -16.55
CA ASN A 20 -18.37 -18.89 -15.16
C ASN A 20 -18.68 -20.19 -14.37
N ALA A 21 -19.05 -21.27 -15.05
CA ALA A 21 -19.41 -22.54 -14.42
C ALA A 21 -18.19 -23.44 -14.08
N GLY A 22 -16.99 -23.13 -14.58
CA GLY A 22 -15.84 -24.05 -14.56
C GLY A 22 -14.75 -23.85 -13.50
N TYR A 23 -14.72 -22.72 -12.77
CA TYR A 23 -13.55 -22.34 -11.94
C TYR A 23 -13.83 -22.24 -10.45
N ARG A 24 -14.71 -23.10 -9.92
CA ARG A 24 -14.92 -23.26 -8.47
C ARG A 24 -13.97 -24.30 -7.87
N HIS A 25 -12.67 -24.27 -8.18
CA HIS A 25 -11.72 -25.00 -7.33
C HIS A 25 -11.35 -24.10 -6.15
N GLY A 26 -12.24 -24.10 -5.16
CA GLY A 26 -12.09 -23.32 -3.94
C GLY A 26 -10.79 -23.65 -3.24
N TRP A 27 -9.86 -22.68 -3.23
CA TRP A 27 -8.95 -22.48 -2.11
C TRP A 27 -9.80 -22.19 -0.87
N ARG A 28 -10.35 -23.25 -0.24
CA ARG A 28 -10.96 -23.14 1.08
C ARG A 28 -9.79 -22.98 2.04
N PRO A 29 -9.55 -21.80 2.65
CA PRO A 29 -8.56 -21.71 3.70
C PRO A 29 -8.98 -22.70 4.79
N GLY A 30 -8.09 -23.61 5.18
CA GLY A 30 -8.27 -24.38 6.41
C GLY A 30 -8.44 -23.43 7.59
N TRP A 31 -8.85 -23.92 8.77
CA TRP A 31 -9.01 -23.06 9.96
C TRP A 31 -7.80 -22.15 10.16
N LEU A 32 -6.59 -22.65 9.90
CA LEU A 32 -5.35 -21.88 10.05
C LEU A 32 -5.31 -20.66 9.11
N GLY A 33 -5.80 -20.79 7.89
CA GLY A 33 -5.89 -19.67 6.95
C GLY A 33 -6.93 -18.63 7.37
N GLN A 34 -7.99 -19.04 8.08
CA GLN A 34 -8.95 -18.11 8.66
C GLN A 34 -8.37 -17.38 9.88
N CYS A 35 -7.71 -18.08 10.80
CA CYS A 35 -7.03 -17.47 11.94
C CYS A 35 -5.94 -16.48 11.49
N LEU A 36 -5.13 -16.86 10.50
CA LEU A 36 -4.09 -15.99 9.94
C LEU A 36 -4.69 -14.74 9.30
N ARG A 37 -5.80 -14.87 8.56
CA ARG A 37 -6.53 -13.72 8.01
C ARG A 37 -7.06 -12.78 9.09
N TRP A 38 -7.57 -13.29 10.20
CA TRP A 38 -8.02 -12.47 11.32
C TRP A 38 -6.86 -11.74 12.01
N GLN A 39 -5.73 -12.41 12.23
CA GLN A 39 -4.53 -11.79 12.81
C GLN A 39 -3.96 -10.70 11.90
N VAL A 40 -3.81 -10.98 10.61
CA VAL A 40 -3.33 -10.01 9.62
C VAL A 40 -4.26 -8.79 9.59
N ARG A 41 -5.60 -9.00 9.56
CA ARG A 41 -6.58 -7.90 9.62
C ARG A 41 -6.49 -7.10 10.91
N GLY A 42 -6.30 -7.75 12.06
CA GLY A 42 -6.13 -7.08 13.35
C GLY A 42 -4.89 -6.18 13.38
N VAL A 43 -3.74 -6.71 12.94
CA VAL A 43 -2.49 -5.95 12.83
C VAL A 43 -2.65 -4.76 11.87
N LEU A 44 -3.31 -4.96 10.72
CA LEU A 44 -3.56 -3.90 9.74
C LEU A 44 -4.47 -2.79 10.24
N ILE A 45 -5.49 -3.12 11.03
CA ILE A 45 -6.37 -2.14 11.65
C ILE A 45 -5.59 -1.36 12.71
N PHE A 46 -4.81 -2.04 13.55
CA PHE A 46 -3.96 -1.41 14.56
C PHE A 46 -2.92 -0.46 13.96
N LEU A 47 -2.18 -0.92 12.93
CA LEU A 47 -1.15 -0.13 12.25
C LEU A 47 -1.71 1.14 11.58
N ARG A 48 -3.00 1.13 11.20
CA ARG A 48 -3.69 2.27 10.59
C ARG A 48 -4.36 3.17 11.63
N SER A 49 -4.84 2.62 12.74
CA SER A 49 -5.45 3.38 13.83
C SER A 49 -4.44 4.25 14.56
N VAL A 50 -3.17 3.80 14.61
CA VAL A 50 -2.07 4.56 15.19
C VAL A 50 -1.49 5.49 14.12
N PRO A 51 -1.57 6.83 14.30
CA PRO A 51 -0.94 7.76 13.36
C PRO A 51 0.57 7.52 13.22
N GLU A 52 1.10 7.75 12.03
CA GLU A 52 2.53 7.62 11.72
C GLU A 52 3.44 8.45 12.65
N ILE A 53 2.94 9.57 13.18
CA ILE A 53 3.61 10.41 14.17
C ILE A 53 3.91 9.64 15.47
N VAL A 54 3.00 8.76 15.91
CA VAL A 54 3.20 7.97 17.12
C VAL A 54 4.33 6.96 16.93
N TRP A 55 4.39 6.33 15.76
CA TRP A 55 5.51 5.46 15.39
C TRP A 55 6.83 6.22 15.32
N ALA A 56 6.82 7.43 14.74
CA ALA A 56 8.01 8.29 14.70
C ALA A 56 8.51 8.61 16.11
N LEU A 57 7.62 9.01 17.03
CA LEU A 57 7.99 9.30 18.43
C LEU A 57 8.57 8.07 19.14
N LEU A 58 7.99 6.89 18.90
CA LEU A 58 8.47 5.64 19.48
C LEU A 58 9.87 5.29 18.96
N PHE A 59 10.11 5.41 17.64
CA PHE A 59 11.42 5.16 17.05
C PHE A 59 12.46 6.22 17.43
N VAL A 60 12.07 7.47 17.60
CA VAL A 60 12.97 8.51 18.13
C VAL A 60 13.42 8.15 19.54
N ARG A 61 12.55 7.56 20.38
CA ARG A 61 12.96 7.08 21.71
C ARG A 61 13.79 5.79 21.69
N ALA A 62 13.56 4.91 20.72
CA ALA A 62 14.29 3.65 20.62
C ALA A 62 15.68 3.79 19.98
N VAL A 63 15.78 4.55 18.88
CA VAL A 63 17.00 4.68 18.04
C VAL A 63 17.71 6.02 18.26
N GLY A 64 17.00 7.02 18.79
CA GLY A 64 17.50 8.39 18.95
C GLY A 64 16.96 9.35 17.89
N LEU A 65 17.34 10.62 18.02
CA LEU A 65 17.04 11.66 17.04
C LEU A 65 17.78 11.37 15.73
N GLY A 66 17.09 11.51 14.60
CA GLY A 66 17.72 11.37 13.29
C GLY A 66 16.79 10.78 12.22
N PRO A 67 17.22 10.81 10.95
CA PRO A 67 16.42 10.40 9.80
C PRO A 67 16.05 8.92 9.80
N THR A 68 16.83 8.09 10.48
CA THR A 68 16.58 6.64 10.60
C THR A 68 15.27 6.35 11.31
N ALA A 69 14.90 7.14 12.33
CA ALA A 69 13.63 6.99 13.04
C ALA A 69 12.43 7.26 12.12
N GLY A 70 12.51 8.32 11.30
CA GLY A 70 11.46 8.65 10.34
C GLY A 70 11.31 7.59 9.24
N VAL A 71 12.43 7.11 8.70
CA VAL A 71 12.42 6.04 7.68
C VAL A 71 11.79 4.75 8.23
N LEU A 72 12.14 4.35 9.46
CA LEU A 72 11.55 3.15 10.09
C LEU A 72 10.06 3.32 10.37
N ALA A 73 9.63 4.49 10.85
CA ALA A 73 8.23 4.79 11.11
C ALA A 73 7.38 4.69 9.82
N ILE A 74 7.85 5.31 8.73
CA ILE A 74 7.20 5.21 7.40
C ILE A 74 7.23 3.76 6.92
N ALA A 75 8.39 3.10 6.97
CA ALA A 75 8.57 1.76 6.42
C ALA A 75 7.59 0.76 7.06
N ILE A 76 7.43 0.76 8.38
CA ILE A 76 6.53 -0.18 9.06
C ILE A 76 5.07 0.11 8.72
N THR A 77 4.65 1.37 8.85
CA THR A 77 3.25 1.75 8.61
C THR A 77 2.83 1.52 7.16
N TYR A 78 3.72 1.82 6.20
CA TYR A 78 3.44 1.67 4.78
C TYR A 78 3.58 0.22 4.32
N ALA A 79 4.55 -0.55 4.84
CA ALA A 79 4.70 -1.97 4.49
C ALA A 79 3.47 -2.79 4.87
N GLY A 80 2.90 -2.54 6.06
CA GLY A 80 1.65 -3.18 6.46
C GLY A 80 0.52 -2.89 5.47
N MET A 81 0.29 -1.60 5.18
CA MET A 81 -0.78 -1.19 4.28
C MET A 81 -0.59 -1.71 2.84
N LEU A 82 0.61 -1.63 2.29
CA LEU A 82 0.94 -2.10 0.94
C LEU A 82 0.74 -3.61 0.82
N GLY A 83 1.16 -4.38 1.83
CA GLY A 83 0.97 -5.84 1.83
C GLY A 83 -0.50 -6.25 1.71
N LYS A 84 -1.40 -5.57 2.44
CA LYS A 84 -2.84 -5.83 2.33
C LYS A 84 -3.38 -5.48 0.95
N VAL A 85 -3.08 -4.27 0.47
CA VAL A 85 -3.66 -3.78 -0.78
C VAL A 85 -3.12 -4.55 -1.97
N TYR A 86 -1.83 -4.91 -1.99
CA TYR A 86 -1.29 -5.78 -3.04
C TYR A 86 -1.96 -7.16 -3.03
N ALA A 87 -2.23 -7.73 -1.86
CA ALA A 87 -2.95 -9.00 -1.79
C ALA A 87 -4.40 -8.86 -2.33
N GLU A 88 -5.06 -7.73 -2.07
CA GLU A 88 -6.39 -7.44 -2.64
C GLU A 88 -6.34 -7.25 -4.17
N ILE A 89 -5.31 -6.57 -4.69
CA ILE A 89 -5.08 -6.41 -6.13
C ILE A 89 -4.79 -7.76 -6.79
N PHE A 90 -3.96 -8.62 -6.19
CA PHE A 90 -3.68 -9.95 -6.75
C PHE A 90 -4.91 -10.87 -6.76
N GLU A 91 -5.85 -10.68 -5.84
CA GLU A 91 -7.11 -11.44 -5.79
C GLU A 91 -8.17 -10.87 -6.76
N SER A 92 -8.12 -9.57 -7.09
CA SER A 92 -9.08 -8.93 -8.02
C SER A 92 -8.78 -9.21 -9.49
N VAL A 93 -7.53 -9.51 -9.83
CA VAL A 93 -7.07 -9.76 -11.21
C VAL A 93 -7.48 -11.15 -11.69
N ASP A 94 -7.80 -11.27 -13.00
CA ASP A 94 -8.23 -12.53 -13.61
C ASP A 94 -7.15 -13.62 -13.47
N GLN A 95 -7.50 -14.72 -12.80
CA GLN A 95 -6.60 -15.84 -12.53
C GLN A 95 -6.61 -16.91 -13.63
N ARG A 96 -7.46 -16.78 -14.66
CA ARG A 96 -7.52 -17.70 -15.79
C ARG A 96 -6.15 -17.94 -16.46
N PRO A 97 -5.32 -16.92 -16.74
CA PRO A 97 -4.01 -17.12 -17.37
C PRO A 97 -3.05 -17.93 -16.48
N ALA A 98 -3.08 -17.69 -15.17
CA ALA A 98 -2.26 -18.43 -14.22
C ALA A 98 -2.70 -19.90 -14.10
N HIS A 99 -4.00 -20.16 -14.11
CA HIS A 99 -4.53 -21.53 -14.09
C HIS A 99 -4.22 -22.30 -15.37
N ALA A 100 -4.27 -21.66 -16.54
CA ALA A 100 -3.90 -22.28 -17.81
C ALA A 100 -2.42 -22.72 -17.80
N LEU A 101 -1.52 -21.88 -17.28
CA LEU A 101 -0.10 -22.20 -17.13
C LEU A 101 0.14 -23.35 -16.14
N LEU A 102 -0.58 -23.39 -15.01
CA LEU A 102 -0.48 -24.50 -14.05
C LEU A 102 -0.95 -25.82 -14.67
N GLN A 103 -2.03 -25.79 -15.46
CA GLN A 103 -2.55 -26.98 -16.16
C GLN A 103 -1.62 -27.47 -17.27
N SER A 104 -0.83 -26.57 -17.88
CA SER A 104 0.21 -26.93 -18.84
C SER A 104 1.51 -27.45 -18.20
N GLY A 105 1.53 -27.68 -16.88
CA GLY A 105 2.69 -28.20 -16.15
C GLY A 105 3.71 -27.15 -15.71
N SER A 106 3.38 -25.85 -15.79
CA SER A 106 4.27 -24.77 -15.34
C SER A 106 4.38 -24.72 -13.80
N GLY A 107 5.54 -24.31 -13.30
CA GLY A 107 5.77 -24.09 -11.88
C GLY A 107 4.97 -22.90 -11.32
N ARG A 108 4.67 -22.93 -10.02
CA ARG A 108 3.85 -21.89 -9.35
C ARG A 108 4.43 -20.47 -9.47
N LEU A 109 5.76 -20.35 -9.46
CA LEU A 109 6.46 -19.07 -9.65
C LEU A 109 6.31 -18.53 -11.08
N ALA A 110 6.36 -19.40 -12.09
CA ALA A 110 6.17 -19.02 -13.48
C ALA A 110 4.71 -18.64 -13.77
N ALA A 111 3.75 -19.37 -13.20
CA ALA A 111 2.33 -19.00 -13.28
C ALA A 111 2.04 -17.65 -12.61
N LEU A 112 2.71 -17.33 -11.50
CA LEU A 112 2.62 -16.01 -10.86
C LEU A 112 3.24 -14.92 -11.75
N ALA A 113 4.49 -15.12 -12.17
CA ALA A 113 5.28 -14.12 -12.91
C ALA A 113 4.73 -13.81 -14.31
N TYR A 114 4.15 -14.79 -15.01
CA TYR A 114 3.65 -14.62 -16.38
C TYR A 114 2.12 -14.64 -16.48
N GLY A 115 1.42 -15.17 -15.48
CA GLY A 115 -0.05 -15.24 -15.50
C GLY A 115 -0.73 -14.11 -14.74
N ILE A 116 -0.19 -13.71 -13.58
CA ILE A 116 -0.85 -12.73 -12.68
C ILE A 116 -0.12 -11.39 -12.67
N LEU A 117 1.21 -11.43 -12.55
CA LEU A 117 2.04 -10.23 -12.42
C LEU A 117 1.84 -9.22 -13.56
N PRO A 118 1.85 -9.57 -14.87
CA PRO A 118 1.67 -8.59 -15.93
C PRO A 118 0.28 -7.93 -15.90
N ASN A 119 -0.74 -8.68 -15.49
CA ASN A 119 -2.11 -8.17 -15.39
C ASN A 119 -2.29 -7.25 -14.17
N ALA A 120 -1.57 -7.50 -13.07
CA ALA A 120 -1.59 -6.66 -11.88
C ALA A 120 -0.59 -5.48 -11.92
N ALA A 121 0.42 -5.53 -12.79
CA ALA A 121 1.57 -4.62 -12.78
C ALA A 121 1.19 -3.14 -12.92
N ALA A 122 0.22 -2.82 -13.78
CA ALA A 122 -0.25 -1.46 -13.99
C ALA A 122 -0.90 -0.85 -12.74
N GLU A 123 -1.77 -1.62 -12.09
CA GLU A 123 -2.46 -1.19 -10.87
C GLU A 123 -1.50 -1.10 -9.69
N LEU A 124 -0.61 -2.09 -9.55
CA LEU A 124 0.45 -2.09 -8.54
C LEU A 124 1.33 -0.84 -8.68
N THR A 125 1.85 -0.57 -9.87
CA THR A 125 2.74 0.58 -10.12
C THR A 125 2.04 1.91 -9.88
N SER A 126 0.77 2.04 -10.29
CA SER A 126 0.01 3.26 -10.03
C SER A 126 -0.18 3.51 -8.52
N TYR A 127 -0.48 2.45 -7.77
CA TYR A 127 -0.66 2.54 -6.33
C TYR A 127 0.66 2.76 -5.58
N THR A 128 1.77 2.14 -6.01
CA THR A 128 3.09 2.31 -5.40
C THR A 128 3.54 3.77 -5.48
N VAL A 129 3.39 4.39 -6.65
CA VAL A 129 3.83 5.75 -6.91
C VAL A 129 2.98 6.75 -6.13
N TYR A 130 1.66 6.59 -6.15
CA TYR A 130 0.77 7.41 -5.31
C TYR A 130 1.13 7.31 -3.82
N ARG A 131 1.42 6.10 -3.34
CA ARG A 131 1.77 5.88 -1.94
C ARG A 131 3.15 6.46 -1.61
N TRP A 132 4.11 6.35 -2.52
CA TRP A 132 5.41 6.97 -2.39
C TRP A 132 5.30 8.50 -2.28
N GLU A 133 4.46 9.14 -3.09
CA GLU A 133 4.19 10.59 -2.98
C GLU A 133 3.63 10.94 -1.58
N CYS A 134 2.68 10.14 -1.08
CA CYS A 134 2.16 10.32 0.27
C CYS A 134 3.27 10.20 1.33
N ALA A 135 4.20 9.25 1.17
CA ALA A 135 5.34 9.07 2.08
C ALA A 135 6.29 10.28 2.07
N VAL A 136 6.58 10.84 0.89
CA VAL A 136 7.40 12.05 0.74
C VAL A 136 6.77 13.22 1.49
N ARG A 137 5.45 13.39 1.38
CA ARG A 137 4.72 14.43 2.11
C ARG A 137 4.77 14.22 3.63
N ALA A 138 4.55 12.99 4.09
CA ALA A 138 4.63 12.63 5.50
C ALA A 138 6.04 12.84 6.10
N SER A 139 7.09 12.68 5.29
CA SER A 139 8.49 12.89 5.72
C SER A 139 8.78 14.33 6.18
N VAL A 140 8.11 15.32 5.59
CA VAL A 140 8.23 16.73 6.01
C VAL A 140 7.61 16.92 7.39
N VAL A 141 6.42 16.35 7.62
CA VAL A 141 5.73 16.42 8.92
C VAL A 141 6.59 15.75 10.00
N MET A 142 7.20 14.60 9.70
CA MET A 142 8.08 13.89 10.63
C MET A 142 9.35 14.65 10.98
N GLY A 143 9.87 15.49 10.09
CA GLY A 143 11.04 16.34 10.36
C GLY A 143 10.83 17.31 11.52
N PHE A 144 9.60 17.81 11.71
CA PHE A 144 9.25 18.68 12.85
C PHE A 144 9.24 17.95 14.20
N VAL A 145 9.07 16.62 14.18
CA VAL A 145 8.99 15.78 15.40
C VAL A 145 10.38 15.32 15.86
N GLY A 146 11.45 15.69 15.14
CA GLY A 146 12.83 15.28 15.43
C GLY A 146 13.21 13.93 14.81
N ALA A 147 12.40 13.40 13.90
CA ALA A 147 12.66 12.17 13.16
C ALA A 147 13.52 12.39 11.89
N GLY A 148 14.15 13.57 11.75
CA GLY A 148 15.04 13.92 10.63
C GLY A 148 14.35 14.22 9.30
N GLY A 149 15.16 14.55 8.29
CA GLY A 149 14.72 14.74 6.91
C GLY A 149 14.47 16.19 6.51
N LEU A 150 13.72 16.38 5.40
CA LEU A 150 13.46 17.69 4.79
C LEU A 150 12.79 18.67 5.77
N GLY A 151 11.84 18.21 6.58
CA GLY A 151 11.17 19.06 7.56
C GLY A 151 12.09 19.61 8.64
N GLN A 152 13.13 18.86 9.02
CA GLN A 152 14.10 19.33 10.02
C GLN A 152 14.95 20.48 9.47
N GLN A 153 15.34 20.43 8.18
CA GLN A 153 16.09 21.52 7.55
C GLN A 153 15.25 22.80 7.46
N ILE A 154 13.96 22.66 7.11
CA ILE A 154 13.02 23.78 7.07
C ILE A 154 12.87 24.40 8.47
N ASP A 155 12.73 23.57 9.52
CA ASP A 155 12.62 24.05 10.91
C ASP A 155 13.90 24.78 11.37
N LEU A 156 15.08 24.28 11.00
CA LEU A 156 16.36 24.91 11.33
C LEU A 156 16.52 26.29 10.66
N SER A 157 16.20 26.41 9.37
CA SER A 157 16.26 27.70 8.67
C SER A 157 15.20 28.70 9.19
N MET A 158 14.03 28.23 9.62
CA MET A 158 13.03 29.08 10.28
C MET A 158 13.54 29.64 11.60
N ARG A 159 14.24 28.83 12.42
CA ARG A 159 14.83 29.27 13.69
C ARG A 159 15.96 30.29 13.51
N MET A 160 16.64 30.26 12.37
CA MET A 160 17.70 31.23 12.03
C MET A 160 17.16 32.55 11.45
N PHE A 161 15.83 32.72 11.36
CA PHE A 161 15.18 33.88 10.71
C PHE A 161 15.65 34.13 9.26
N ALA A 162 16.18 33.10 8.58
CA ALA A 162 16.65 33.16 7.20
C ALA A 162 15.46 32.97 6.24
N GLY A 163 14.61 33.99 6.12
CA GLY A 163 13.38 33.94 5.32
C GLY A 163 13.61 33.55 3.85
N ASP A 164 14.72 34.01 3.27
CA ASP A 164 15.11 33.68 1.90
C ASP A 164 15.44 32.19 1.72
N GLU A 165 16.15 31.61 2.70
CA GLU A 165 16.52 30.20 2.68
C GLU A 165 15.28 29.30 2.83
N VAL A 166 14.39 29.65 3.77
CA VAL A 166 13.12 28.95 3.98
C VAL A 166 12.25 28.97 2.72
N ALA A 167 12.14 30.14 2.06
CA ALA A 167 11.37 30.28 0.83
C ALA A 167 11.92 29.39 -0.28
N SER A 168 13.26 29.32 -0.43
CA SER A 168 13.92 28.47 -1.43
C SER A 168 13.72 26.97 -1.19
N MET A 169 13.80 26.52 0.08
CA MET A 169 13.54 25.12 0.46
C MET A 169 12.08 24.73 0.23
N LEU A 170 11.15 25.62 0.59
CA LEU A 170 9.72 25.40 0.41
C LEU A 170 9.35 25.32 -1.08
N LEU A 171 9.91 26.21 -1.91
CA LEU A 171 9.70 26.21 -3.36
C LEU A 171 10.28 24.95 -4.00
N THR A 172 11.46 24.51 -3.58
CA THR A 172 12.08 23.25 -4.04
C THR A 172 11.21 22.04 -3.66
N PHE A 173 10.72 21.98 -2.42
CA PHE A 173 9.80 20.93 -1.99
C PHE A 173 8.50 20.94 -2.79
N LEU A 174 7.92 22.12 -3.03
CA LEU A 174 6.72 22.26 -3.85
C LEU A 174 6.95 21.74 -5.28
N LEU A 175 8.05 22.13 -5.91
CA LEU A 175 8.42 21.63 -7.24
C LEU A 175 8.58 20.11 -7.24
N LEU A 176 9.24 19.54 -6.22
CA LEU A 176 9.42 18.10 -6.09
C LEU A 176 8.06 17.37 -5.99
N VAL A 177 7.14 17.87 -5.18
CA VAL A 177 5.79 17.31 -5.04
C VAL A 177 5.00 17.43 -6.34
N LEU A 178 5.09 18.56 -7.04
CA LEU A 178 4.42 18.76 -8.33
C LEU A 178 4.98 17.80 -9.40
N LEU A 179 6.29 17.60 -9.45
CA LEU A 179 6.91 16.65 -10.36
C LEU A 179 6.49 15.21 -10.05
N ALA A 180 6.42 14.84 -8.76
CA ALA A 180 5.95 13.53 -8.33
C ALA A 180 4.48 13.27 -8.72
N ASP A 181 3.61 14.26 -8.53
CA ASP A 181 2.19 14.17 -8.91
C ASP A 181 2.04 14.09 -10.45
N GLN A 182 2.81 14.89 -11.20
CA GLN A 182 2.82 14.82 -12.66
C GLN A 182 3.30 13.46 -13.19
N LEU A 183 4.36 12.89 -12.59
CA LEU A 183 4.84 11.55 -12.92
C LEU A 183 3.76 10.48 -12.64
N SER A 184 3.07 10.60 -11.50
CA SER A 184 1.95 9.72 -11.14
C SER A 184 0.83 9.78 -12.16
N ARG A 185 0.47 10.98 -12.64
CA ARG A 185 -0.57 11.18 -13.66
C ARG A 185 -0.14 10.65 -15.03
N LEU A 186 1.11 10.82 -15.42
CA LEU A 186 1.65 10.32 -16.68
C LEU A 186 1.64 8.79 -16.72
N LEU A 187 2.12 8.14 -15.65
CA LEU A 187 2.08 6.69 -15.51
C LEU A 187 0.63 6.18 -15.58
N ARG A 188 -0.30 6.85 -14.89
CA ARG A 188 -1.72 6.47 -14.92
C ARG A 188 -2.36 6.59 -16.31
N ARG A 189 -1.93 7.57 -17.13
CA ARG A 189 -2.39 7.78 -18.51
C ARG A 189 -1.81 6.78 -19.51
N GLN A 190 -0.66 6.17 -19.24
CA GLN A 190 -0.08 5.16 -20.13
C GLN A 190 -0.74 3.79 -19.97
N PHE A 191 -1.41 3.54 -18.84
CA PHE A 191 -2.05 2.25 -18.53
C PHE A 191 -3.58 2.26 -18.66
N THR A 192 -4.20 3.38 -19.06
CA THR A 192 -5.63 3.49 -19.45
C THR A 192 -5.72 3.71 -20.95
#